data_AF-A0A3N5YHQ8-F1
#
_entry.id   AF-A0A3N5YHQ8-F1
#
_cell.length_a   1.000
_cell.length_b   1.000
_cell.length_c   1.000
_cell.angle_alpha   90.00
_cell.angle_beta   90.00
_cell.angle_gamma   90.00
#
_symmetry.space_group_name_H-M   'P 1'
#
loop_
_entity.id
_entity.type
_entity.pdbx_description
1 polymer ?
#
loop_
_entity_poly.entity_id
_entity_poly.type
_entity_poly.pdbx_seq_one_letter_code
_entity_poly.pdbx_strand_id
1 'polypeptide(L)'
;MSRRSFSCLAALLALTALLVAPALARQDPASGQQQPTFRAGVKLVRVDVSVTGKNDEPVVDLQASDFEVEEDGTRQRVDTLQFVRLGSEPAREESLQIRSVYHGEAEAARDDVRTYVIFLDDYHVAKVPAIVMPLRYALSTFVDRLEPTDLVAIVDPLTPLSAMRFTRSKAELKEIINQFRGRMGEVFPVRSVVEEAQLQSRNIARVRAQVTLTALAAVASRLGGLKEGRKTIVFVSQGPSTFMMSPDGDIEEDLKTAIDAANRGNV
;
A
#
# COMPACT_ATOMS: atom_id res chain seq x y z
N MET A 1 -56.67 84.23 -33.29
CA MET A 1 -58.10 83.88 -33.53
C MET A 1 -58.11 82.59 -34.34
N SER A 2 -58.42 81.49 -33.67
CA SER A 2 -59.58 80.62 -33.94
C SER A 2 -59.53 79.89 -35.29
N ARG A 3 -59.12 78.61 -35.32
CA ARG A 3 -59.85 77.37 -34.95
C ARG A 3 -60.63 76.77 -36.12
N ARG A 4 -60.49 75.44 -36.22
CA ARG A 4 -61.42 74.40 -36.73
C ARG A 4 -61.16 73.94 -38.17
N SER A 5 -61.29 72.65 -38.53
CA SER A 5 -61.52 71.38 -37.81
C SER A 5 -61.60 70.25 -38.86
N PHE A 6 -61.11 69.04 -38.53
CA PHE A 6 -61.64 67.66 -38.75
C PHE A 6 -62.38 67.28 -40.07
N SER A 7 -62.40 66.05 -40.62
CA SER A 7 -61.66 64.76 -40.59
C SER A 7 -62.45 63.75 -41.49
N CYS A 8 -61.84 62.62 -41.88
CA CYS A 8 -62.38 61.39 -42.56
C CYS A 8 -62.49 61.45 -44.11
N LEU A 9 -62.26 60.41 -44.93
CA LEU A 9 -62.11 58.94 -44.81
C LEU A 9 -61.54 58.39 -46.15
N ALA A 10 -60.75 57.29 -46.17
CA ALA A 10 -60.88 56.15 -47.12
C ALA A 10 -59.69 55.14 -47.07
N ALA A 11 -60.06 53.86 -46.96
CA ALA A 11 -59.34 52.57 -47.01
C ALA A 11 -58.92 52.17 -48.46
N LEU A 12 -58.15 51.13 -48.83
CA LEU A 12 -57.17 50.15 -48.29
C LEU A 12 -56.78 49.19 -49.48
N LEU A 13 -55.76 48.34 -49.29
CA LEU A 13 -55.20 47.22 -50.10
C LEU A 13 -53.98 47.54 -51.01
N ALA A 14 -52.93 46.72 -51.14
CA ALA A 14 -52.16 45.73 -50.34
C ALA A 14 -51.23 44.99 -51.33
N LEU A 15 -49.91 44.85 -51.07
CA LEU A 15 -49.08 43.61 -51.27
C LEU A 15 -47.55 43.81 -51.01
N THR A 16 -47.06 43.14 -49.96
CA THR A 16 -45.83 42.30 -49.81
C THR A 16 -44.39 42.75 -50.19
N ALA A 17 -43.54 42.75 -49.12
CA ALA A 17 -42.14 42.26 -48.98
C ALA A 17 -40.99 43.02 -49.71
N LEU A 18 -39.79 43.27 -49.16
CA LEU A 18 -38.91 42.38 -48.38
C LEU A 18 -37.70 43.15 -47.74
N LEU A 19 -37.32 42.73 -46.52
CA LEU A 19 -36.04 42.90 -45.78
C LEU A 19 -35.61 44.28 -45.22
N VAL A 20 -36.06 44.57 -44.00
CA VAL A 20 -35.31 45.39 -43.01
C VAL A 20 -34.82 44.42 -41.92
N ALA A 21 -33.51 44.32 -41.73
CA ALA A 21 -32.93 43.45 -40.71
C ALA A 21 -33.04 44.10 -39.31
N PRO A 22 -33.63 43.44 -38.30
CA PRO A 22 -33.52 43.89 -36.93
C PRO A 22 -32.21 43.31 -36.34
N ALA A 23 -31.35 44.19 -35.83
CA ALA A 23 -30.23 43.80 -34.98
C ALA A 23 -30.79 43.26 -33.66
N LEU A 24 -30.94 41.94 -33.56
CA LEU A 24 -31.16 41.25 -32.30
C LEU A 24 -29.91 41.42 -31.44
N ALA A 25 -30.02 42.23 -30.38
CA ALA A 25 -29.09 42.22 -29.27
C ALA A 25 -29.15 40.84 -28.60
N ARG A 26 -28.18 39.97 -28.95
CA ARG A 26 -27.95 38.69 -28.31
C ARG A 26 -27.31 38.97 -26.96
N GLN A 27 -28.07 38.83 -25.87
CA GLN A 27 -27.48 38.72 -24.53
C GLN A 27 -26.84 37.34 -24.46
N ASP A 28 -25.52 37.28 -24.64
CA ASP A 28 -24.76 36.07 -24.33
C ASP A 28 -24.84 35.83 -22.81
N PRO A 29 -25.20 34.62 -22.35
CA PRO A 29 -25.09 34.30 -20.94
C PRO A 29 -23.62 34.42 -20.57
N ALA A 30 -23.31 35.26 -19.59
CA ALA A 30 -21.98 35.35 -19.02
C ALA A 30 -21.59 33.95 -18.50
N SER A 31 -20.88 33.19 -19.33
CA SER A 31 -20.15 32.01 -18.90
C SER A 31 -19.06 32.53 -17.97
N GLY A 32 -19.35 32.53 -16.67
CA GLY A 32 -18.32 32.66 -15.66
C GLY A 32 -17.29 31.59 -15.95
N GLN A 33 -16.15 31.99 -16.53
CA GLN A 33 -14.99 31.14 -16.66
C GLN A 33 -14.62 30.77 -15.23
N GLN A 34 -14.97 29.55 -14.81
CA GLN A 34 -14.43 28.99 -13.58
C GLN A 34 -12.93 28.90 -13.80
N GLN A 35 -12.23 29.91 -13.27
CA GLN A 35 -10.78 29.96 -13.26
C GLN A 35 -10.28 28.65 -12.66
N PRO A 36 -9.38 27.91 -13.32
CA PRO A 36 -8.89 26.64 -12.79
C PRO A 36 -8.29 26.88 -11.41
N THR A 37 -8.99 26.46 -10.36
CA THR A 37 -8.47 26.56 -9.00
C THR A 37 -7.39 25.51 -8.85
N PHE A 38 -6.13 25.92 -8.97
CA PHE A 38 -4.99 25.11 -8.57
C PHE A 38 -5.04 24.94 -7.06
N ARG A 39 -5.36 23.72 -6.61
CA ARG A 39 -5.21 23.34 -5.21
C ARG A 39 -3.77 22.95 -4.99
N ALA A 40 -2.99 23.82 -4.36
CA ALA A 40 -1.73 23.41 -3.76
C ALA A 40 -2.07 22.49 -2.59
N GLY A 41 -1.83 21.18 -2.75
CA GLY A 41 -1.94 20.23 -1.66
C GLY A 41 -0.64 20.23 -0.85
N VAL A 42 -0.76 20.14 0.47
CA VAL A 42 0.39 19.86 1.33
C VAL A 42 0.53 18.34 1.41
N LYS A 43 1.72 17.80 1.07
CA LYS A 43 2.04 16.39 1.27
C LYS A 43 2.66 16.24 2.65
N LEU A 44 1.91 15.67 3.60
CA LEU A 44 2.45 15.31 4.90
C LEU A 44 3.19 13.96 4.78
N VAL A 45 4.39 13.89 5.34
CA VAL A 45 5.19 12.66 5.42
C VAL A 45 5.27 12.25 6.89
N ARG A 46 4.85 11.03 7.21
CA ARG A 46 4.97 10.47 8.55
C ARG A 46 6.34 9.81 8.69
N VAL A 47 7.06 10.12 9.76
CA VAL A 47 8.34 9.51 10.09
C VAL A 47 8.19 8.82 11.44
N ASP A 48 8.37 7.50 11.47
CA ASP A 48 8.35 6.73 12.71
C ASP A 48 9.73 6.74 13.36
N VAL A 49 9.82 7.24 14.59
CA VAL A 49 11.06 7.29 15.37
C VAL A 49 10.88 6.48 16.66
N SER A 50 11.93 5.78 17.09
CA SER A 50 11.99 5.13 18.40
C SER A 50 13.13 5.76 19.19
N VAL A 51 12.83 6.34 20.35
CA VAL A 51 13.81 7.00 21.22
C VAL A 51 13.83 6.31 22.57
N THR A 52 15.00 5.76 22.93
CA THR A 52 15.23 5.13 24.22
C THR A 52 16.32 5.86 24.99
N GLY A 53 16.15 5.92 26.31
CA GLY A 53 17.09 6.49 27.26
C GLY A 53 18.15 5.48 27.70
N LYS A 54 18.76 5.74 28.86
CA LYS A 54 19.66 4.78 29.49
C LYS A 54 18.86 3.53 29.88
N ASN A 55 19.45 2.35 29.69
CA ASN A 55 18.83 1.04 29.95
C ASN A 55 17.65 0.66 29.02
N ASP A 56 17.57 1.24 27.82
CA ASP A 56 16.56 0.92 26.80
C ASP A 56 15.11 1.30 27.20
N GLU A 57 14.96 2.23 28.13
CA GLU A 57 13.65 2.74 28.56
C GLU A 57 13.09 3.76 27.55
N PRO A 58 11.81 3.67 27.13
CA PRO A 58 11.21 4.65 26.21
C PRO A 58 11.16 6.06 26.80
N VAL A 59 11.57 7.06 26.02
CA VAL A 59 11.38 8.48 26.39
C VAL A 59 9.98 8.91 25.95
N VAL A 60 9.12 9.28 26.91
CA VAL A 60 7.67 9.45 26.69
C VAL A 60 7.21 10.91 26.62
N ASP A 61 8.08 11.86 26.94
CA ASP A 61 7.78 13.28 27.11
C ASP A 61 8.35 14.17 26.00
N LEU A 62 8.87 13.56 24.92
CA LEU A 62 9.39 14.27 23.76
C LEU A 62 8.35 15.17 23.11
N GLN A 63 8.78 16.38 22.75
CA GLN A 63 8.00 17.40 22.07
C GLN A 63 8.45 17.52 20.61
N ALA A 64 7.61 18.10 19.76
CA ALA A 64 7.96 18.34 18.35
C ALA A 64 9.24 19.21 18.20
N SER A 65 9.54 20.07 19.18
CA SER A 65 10.75 20.88 19.23
C SER A 65 12.04 20.10 19.46
N ASP A 66 11.94 18.83 19.89
CA ASP A 66 13.10 17.98 20.18
C ASP A 66 13.59 17.25 18.92
N PHE A 67 12.93 17.45 17.77
CA PHE A 67 13.26 16.81 16.51
C PHE A 67 13.66 17.83 15.45
N GLU A 68 14.75 17.53 14.75
CA GLU A 68 15.13 18.20 13.51
C GLU A 68 15.00 17.19 12.37
N VAL A 69 14.21 17.53 11.35
CA VAL A 69 14.00 16.69 10.17
C VAL A 69 14.54 17.44 8.97
N GLU A 70 15.37 16.79 8.17
CA GLU A 70 15.89 17.34 6.91
C GLU A 70 15.55 16.40 5.76
N GLU A 71 15.15 16.98 4.62
CA GLU A 71 14.98 16.29 3.34
C GLU A 71 15.94 16.95 2.34
N ASP A 72 16.87 16.16 1.79
CA ASP A 72 17.93 16.65 0.88
C ASP A 72 18.69 17.88 1.42
N GLY A 73 18.96 17.90 2.73
CA GLY A 73 19.63 19.00 3.43
C GLY A 73 18.77 20.25 3.67
N THR A 74 17.47 20.18 3.38
CA THR A 74 16.50 21.24 3.68
C THR A 74 15.69 20.88 4.91
N ARG A 75 15.71 21.73 5.94
CA ARG A 75 14.92 21.55 7.17
C ARG A 75 13.41 21.55 6.88
N GLN A 76 12.74 20.51 7.35
CA GLN A 76 11.30 20.33 7.29
C GLN A 76 10.67 20.64 8.65
N ARG A 77 9.49 21.27 8.62
CA ARG A 77 8.73 21.54 9.85
C ARG A 77 7.99 20.27 10.29
N VAL A 78 8.13 19.92 11.57
CA VAL A 78 7.28 18.91 12.22
C VAL A 78 5.94 19.53 12.57
N ASP A 79 4.86 19.11 11.92
CA ASP A 79 3.52 19.69 12.11
C ASP A 79 2.70 18.97 13.19
N THR A 80 2.86 17.65 13.31
CA THR A 80 2.17 16.83 14.32
C THR A 80 3.15 15.81 14.90
N LEU A 81 3.09 15.62 16.22
CA LEU A 81 3.80 14.57 16.92
C LEU A 81 2.79 13.76 17.73
N GLN A 82 2.87 12.44 17.62
CA GLN A 82 2.01 11.51 18.35
C GLN A 82 2.88 10.47 19.05
N PHE A 83 2.75 10.38 20.38
CA PHE A 83 3.33 9.28 21.13
C PHE A 83 2.44 8.03 20.99
N VAL A 84 3.00 6.96 20.43
CA VAL A 84 2.31 5.68 20.27
C VAL A 84 2.89 4.67 21.25
N ARG A 85 2.12 4.33 22.28
CA ARG A 85 2.49 3.30 23.25
C ARG A 85 1.94 1.94 22.84
N LEU A 86 2.84 1.07 22.41
CA LEU A 86 2.53 -0.33 22.11
C LEU A 86 2.17 -1.09 23.39
N GLY A 87 1.15 -1.95 23.33
CA GLY A 87 0.77 -2.85 24.44
C GLY A 87 0.23 -2.15 25.69
N SER A 88 -0.35 -0.95 25.55
CA SER A 88 -0.69 -0.05 26.67
C SER A 88 -1.96 -0.40 27.45
N GLU A 89 -2.82 -1.27 26.94
CA GLU A 89 -3.88 -1.89 27.75
C GLU A 89 -3.62 -3.40 27.91
N PRO A 90 -3.83 -3.98 29.11
CA PRO A 90 -3.90 -5.42 29.25
C PRO A 90 -5.06 -5.91 28.40
N ALA A 91 -4.77 -6.37 27.19
CA ALA A 91 -5.75 -6.95 26.31
C ALA A 91 -6.40 -8.12 27.05
N ARG A 92 -7.71 -8.00 27.31
CA ARG A 92 -8.52 -9.12 27.81
C ARG A 92 -8.29 -10.30 26.87
N GLU A 93 -8.14 -11.53 27.38
CA GLU A 93 -7.85 -12.70 26.53
C GLU A 93 -8.82 -12.83 25.34
N GLU A 94 -10.09 -12.43 25.52
CA GLU A 94 -11.10 -12.39 24.46
C GLU A 94 -10.84 -11.38 23.34
N SER A 95 -10.15 -10.26 23.63
CA SER A 95 -9.75 -9.25 22.63
C SER A 95 -8.47 -9.63 21.88
N LEU A 96 -7.78 -10.69 22.33
CA LEU A 96 -6.62 -11.24 21.63
C LEU A 96 -6.97 -12.28 20.56
N GLN A 97 -8.19 -12.81 20.59
CA GLN A 97 -8.59 -13.86 19.65
C GLN A 97 -8.97 -13.28 18.28
N ILE A 98 -8.35 -13.79 17.21
CA ILE A 98 -8.74 -13.47 15.85
C ILE A 98 -9.81 -14.45 15.38
N ARG A 99 -11.03 -13.93 15.18
CA ARG A 99 -12.24 -14.76 14.93
C ARG A 99 -12.58 -14.93 13.46
N SER A 100 -12.04 -14.08 12.59
CA SER A 100 -12.27 -14.12 11.14
C SER A 100 -11.17 -13.35 10.40
N VAL A 101 -11.11 -13.49 9.07
CA VAL A 101 -10.20 -12.70 8.22
C VAL A 101 -10.45 -11.21 8.40
N TYR A 102 -11.72 -10.79 8.31
CA TYR A 102 -12.11 -9.39 8.46
C TYR A 102 -11.75 -8.83 9.84
N HIS A 103 -11.92 -9.62 10.90
CA HIS A 103 -11.52 -9.21 12.26
C HIS A 103 -9.99 -9.06 12.36
N GLY A 104 -9.22 -9.97 11.76
CA GLY A 104 -7.77 -9.86 11.70
C GLY A 104 -7.29 -8.62 10.94
N GLU A 105 -7.95 -8.29 9.83
CA GLU A 105 -7.66 -7.07 9.06
C GLU A 105 -8.01 -5.80 9.83
N ALA A 106 -9.16 -5.77 10.51
CA ALA A 106 -9.57 -4.64 11.33
C ALA A 106 -8.58 -4.41 12.50
N GLU A 107 -8.13 -5.48 13.16
CA GLU A 107 -7.10 -5.38 14.19
C GLU A 107 -5.75 -4.96 13.63
N ALA A 108 -5.38 -5.43 12.43
CA ALA A 108 -4.13 -5.03 11.75
C ALA A 108 -4.15 -3.56 11.31
N ALA A 109 -5.33 -2.98 11.06
CA ALA A 109 -5.51 -1.57 10.71
C ALA A 109 -5.38 -0.61 11.91
N ARG A 110 -5.28 -1.11 13.14
CA ARG A 110 -5.10 -0.26 14.33
C ARG A 110 -3.67 0.26 14.47
N ASP A 111 -3.52 1.53 14.84
CA ASP A 111 -2.20 2.18 14.98
C ASP A 111 -1.36 1.66 16.17
N ASP A 112 -2.01 1.10 17.20
CA ASP A 112 -1.37 0.58 18.42
C ASP A 112 -0.93 -0.90 18.31
N VAL A 113 -1.22 -1.54 17.17
CA VAL A 113 -0.89 -2.95 16.91
C VAL A 113 0.30 -3.04 15.96
N ARG A 114 1.34 -3.81 16.28
CA ARG A 114 2.39 -4.10 15.28
C ARG A 114 1.91 -5.18 14.33
N THR A 115 2.17 -4.96 13.04
CA THR A 115 1.76 -5.89 11.98
C THR A 115 2.96 -6.39 11.21
N TYR A 116 3.16 -7.70 11.21
CA TYR A 116 4.22 -8.39 10.50
C TYR A 116 3.65 -9.24 9.37
N VAL A 117 4.39 -9.32 8.28
CA VAL A 117 4.20 -10.36 7.27
C VAL A 117 5.50 -11.08 7.06
N ILE A 118 5.52 -12.38 7.32
CA ILE A 118 6.66 -13.24 7.00
C ILE A 118 6.43 -13.74 5.58
N PHE A 119 7.22 -13.25 4.64
CA PHE A 119 7.17 -13.66 3.25
C PHE A 119 8.20 -14.77 3.03
N LEU A 120 7.72 -16.01 2.84
CA LEU A 120 8.53 -17.21 2.67
C LEU A 120 8.74 -17.49 1.18
N ASP A 121 9.88 -17.07 0.65
CA ASP A 121 10.23 -17.26 -0.76
C ASP A 121 10.75 -18.67 -1.02
N ASP A 122 9.84 -19.63 -1.11
CA ASP A 122 10.18 -21.03 -1.34
C ASP A 122 10.99 -21.24 -2.63
N TYR A 123 10.72 -20.49 -3.69
CA TYR A 123 11.45 -20.59 -4.95
C TYR A 123 12.94 -20.26 -4.88
N HIS A 124 13.37 -19.43 -3.93
CA HIS A 124 14.76 -19.01 -3.81
C HIS A 124 15.37 -19.43 -2.47
N VAL A 125 14.83 -20.49 -1.86
CA VAL A 125 15.47 -21.16 -0.72
C VAL A 125 15.85 -22.58 -1.12
N ALA A 126 17.13 -22.91 -0.96
CA ALA A 126 17.67 -24.23 -1.20
C ALA A 126 17.06 -25.26 -0.23
N LYS A 127 16.63 -26.40 -0.78
CA LYS A 127 16.03 -27.51 -0.02
C LYS A 127 17.09 -28.40 0.63
N VAL A 128 18.03 -27.81 1.34
CA VAL A 128 19.09 -28.53 2.06
C VAL A 128 19.00 -28.27 3.57
N PRO A 129 19.25 -29.28 4.43
CA PRO A 129 19.14 -29.11 5.88
C PRO A 129 19.98 -27.96 6.43
N ALA A 130 21.17 -27.73 5.85
CA ALA A 130 22.08 -26.65 6.24
C ALA A 130 21.48 -25.24 6.07
N ILE A 131 20.50 -25.07 5.17
CA ILE A 131 19.80 -23.79 4.96
C ILE A 131 18.48 -23.77 5.72
N VAL A 132 17.68 -24.83 5.61
CA VAL A 132 16.31 -24.83 6.12
C VAL A 132 16.25 -24.94 7.65
N MET A 133 17.15 -25.69 8.29
CA MET A 133 17.09 -25.85 9.75
C MET A 133 17.42 -24.56 10.51
N PRO A 134 18.50 -23.83 10.19
CA PRO A 134 18.76 -22.53 10.83
C PRO A 134 17.67 -21.50 10.56
N LEU A 135 17.11 -21.48 9.35
CA LEU A 135 16.01 -20.58 8.96
C LEU A 135 14.79 -20.81 9.86
N ARG A 136 14.34 -22.07 10.02
CA ARG A 136 13.21 -22.40 10.89
C ARG A 136 13.45 -22.05 12.35
N TYR A 137 14.67 -22.31 12.83
CA TYR A 137 15.06 -21.98 14.19
C TYR A 137 15.01 -20.46 14.44
N ALA A 138 15.56 -19.66 13.52
CA ALA A 138 15.54 -18.21 13.59
C ALA A 138 14.12 -17.65 13.56
N LEU A 139 13.28 -18.11 12.63
CA LEU A 139 11.88 -17.67 12.56
C LEU A 139 11.06 -18.10 13.79
N SER A 140 11.28 -19.31 14.31
CA SER A 140 10.61 -19.78 15.53
C SER A 140 11.01 -18.92 16.75
N THR A 141 12.29 -18.55 16.84
CA THR A 141 12.80 -17.68 17.90
C THR A 141 12.27 -16.26 17.77
N PHE A 142 12.13 -15.74 16.55
CA PHE A 142 11.44 -14.48 16.29
C PHE A 142 9.98 -14.54 16.77
N VAL A 143 9.24 -15.59 16.41
CA VAL A 143 7.85 -15.79 16.85
C VAL A 143 7.73 -15.88 18.38
N ASP A 144 8.71 -16.48 19.05
CA ASP A 144 8.73 -16.54 20.52
C ASP A 144 8.82 -15.16 21.18
N ARG A 145 9.49 -14.20 20.53
CA ARG A 145 9.68 -12.83 21.04
C ARG A 145 8.53 -11.89 20.74
N LEU A 146 7.55 -12.30 19.94
CA LEU A 146 6.37 -11.48 19.66
C LEU A 146 5.57 -11.22 20.95
N GLU A 147 5.06 -10.01 21.08
CA GLU A 147 4.11 -9.65 22.13
C GLU A 147 2.71 -10.21 21.82
N PRO A 148 1.85 -10.38 22.84
CA PRO A 148 0.51 -10.90 22.65
C PRO A 148 -0.36 -10.10 21.67
N THR A 149 -0.07 -8.81 21.48
CA THR A 149 -0.79 -7.91 20.58
C THR A 149 -0.30 -7.97 19.13
N ASP A 150 0.88 -8.53 18.88
CA ASP A 150 1.49 -8.57 17.54
C ASP A 150 0.68 -9.45 16.59
N LEU A 151 0.35 -8.90 15.42
CA LEU A 151 -0.31 -9.64 14.36
C LEU A 151 0.69 -10.07 13.31
N VAL A 152 0.62 -11.33 12.93
CA VAL A 152 1.50 -11.91 11.90
C VAL A 152 0.65 -12.60 10.84
N ALA A 153 1.00 -12.38 9.57
CA ALA A 153 0.59 -13.25 8.48
C ALA A 153 1.83 -13.94 7.91
N ILE A 154 1.69 -15.19 7.47
CA ILE A 154 2.72 -15.90 6.70
C ILE A 154 2.19 -16.10 5.29
N VAL A 155 2.98 -15.71 4.30
CA VAL A 155 2.63 -15.82 2.87
C VAL A 155 3.81 -16.38 2.09
N ASP A 156 3.52 -17.00 0.95
CA ASP A 156 4.51 -17.41 -0.05
C ASP A 156 4.19 -16.74 -1.41
N PRO A 157 5.06 -16.84 -2.44
CA PRO A 157 4.85 -16.19 -3.73
C PRO A 157 3.53 -16.54 -4.42
N LEU A 158 2.90 -17.67 -4.08
CA LEU A 158 1.65 -18.13 -4.68
C LEU A 158 0.43 -17.89 -3.78
N THR A 159 0.61 -17.34 -2.58
CA THR A 159 -0.48 -17.05 -1.65
C THR A 159 -1.27 -15.85 -2.18
N PRO A 160 -2.54 -16.01 -2.61
CA PRO A 160 -3.32 -14.88 -3.05
C PRO A 160 -3.61 -13.95 -1.87
N LEU A 161 -3.65 -12.63 -2.12
CA LEU A 161 -3.90 -11.64 -1.06
C LEU A 161 -5.21 -11.88 -0.28
N SER A 162 -6.23 -12.46 -0.92
CA SER A 162 -7.49 -12.82 -0.27
C SER A 162 -7.39 -14.01 0.70
N ALA A 163 -6.34 -14.82 0.59
CA ALA A 163 -6.06 -15.93 1.50
C ALA A 163 -5.07 -15.55 2.61
N MET A 164 -4.49 -14.34 2.56
CA MET A 164 -3.65 -13.81 3.62
C MET A 164 -4.47 -13.69 4.91
N ARG A 165 -3.97 -14.27 6.00
CA ARG A 165 -4.65 -14.26 7.31
C ARG A 165 -3.69 -13.81 8.39
N PHE A 166 -4.12 -12.83 9.17
CA PHE A 166 -3.41 -12.42 10.37
C PHE A 166 -3.82 -13.31 11.54
N THR A 167 -2.83 -13.71 12.34
CA THR A 167 -3.02 -14.49 13.57
C THR A 167 -2.11 -13.96 14.66
N ARG A 168 -2.51 -14.18 15.92
CA ARG A 168 -1.68 -13.99 17.12
C ARG A 168 -1.19 -15.34 17.67
N SER A 169 -1.61 -16.45 17.06
CA SER A 169 -1.28 -17.80 17.52
C SER A 169 0.17 -18.15 17.18
N LYS A 170 1.05 -18.06 18.19
CA LYS A 170 2.45 -18.51 18.06
C LYS A 170 2.54 -19.98 17.63
N ALA A 171 1.61 -20.82 18.08
CA ALA A 171 1.57 -22.24 17.72
C ALA A 171 1.27 -22.44 16.23
N GLU A 172 0.28 -21.72 15.68
CA GLU A 172 -0.07 -21.77 14.25
C GLU A 172 1.11 -21.29 13.38
N LEU A 173 1.73 -20.16 13.76
CA LEU A 173 2.88 -19.61 13.05
C LEU A 173 4.05 -20.62 13.03
N LYS A 174 4.36 -21.21 14.18
CA LYS A 174 5.44 -22.21 14.30
C LYS A 174 5.15 -23.47 13.50
N GLU A 175 3.91 -23.92 13.42
CA GLU A 175 3.54 -25.08 12.61
C GLU A 175 3.82 -24.82 11.13
N ILE A 176 3.40 -23.67 10.61
CA ILE A 176 3.68 -23.27 9.22
C ILE A 176 5.20 -23.17 8.98
N ILE A 177 5.95 -22.52 9.88
CA ILE A 177 7.42 -22.42 9.81
C ILE A 177 8.07 -23.81 9.79
N ASN A 178 7.62 -24.73 10.65
CA ASN A 178 8.15 -26.09 10.72
C ASN A 178 7.87 -26.93 9.47
N GLN A 179 6.77 -26.62 8.77
CA GLN A 179 6.40 -27.23 7.50
C GLN A 179 7.06 -26.56 6.28
N PHE A 180 7.62 -25.36 6.41
CA PHE A 180 8.30 -24.68 5.30
C PHE A 180 9.46 -25.52 4.73
N ARG A 181 9.52 -25.64 3.40
CA ARG A 181 10.60 -26.28 2.66
C ARG A 181 10.97 -25.37 1.49
N GLY A 182 12.28 -25.15 1.31
CA GLY A 182 12.78 -24.54 0.09
C GLY A 182 12.45 -25.38 -1.15
N ARG A 183 12.31 -24.72 -2.30
CA ARG A 183 11.98 -25.29 -3.61
C ARG A 183 12.87 -24.72 -4.72
N MET A 184 14.02 -24.15 -4.35
CA MET A 184 15.01 -23.70 -5.32
C MET A 184 15.48 -24.88 -6.20
N GLY A 185 15.32 -24.73 -7.51
CA GLY A 185 15.59 -25.78 -8.50
C GLY A 185 14.54 -26.89 -8.59
N GLU A 186 13.51 -26.89 -7.73
CA GLU A 186 12.48 -27.94 -7.70
C GLU A 186 11.31 -27.58 -8.60
N VAL A 187 11.01 -28.43 -9.58
CA VAL A 187 9.86 -28.28 -10.50
C VAL A 187 8.73 -29.27 -10.20
N PHE A 188 8.97 -30.27 -9.34
CA PHE A 188 7.97 -31.23 -8.88
C PHE A 188 8.03 -31.45 -7.35
N PRO A 189 6.90 -31.75 -6.69
CA PRO A 189 5.54 -31.79 -7.25
C PRO A 189 5.00 -30.39 -7.50
N VAL A 190 4.17 -30.22 -8.53
CA VAL A 190 3.48 -28.96 -8.85
C VAL A 190 2.35 -28.71 -7.86
N ARG A 191 2.27 -27.50 -7.28
CA ARG A 191 1.33 -27.14 -6.22
C ARG A 191 0.01 -26.57 -6.75
N SER A 192 0.01 -26.01 -7.96
CA SER A 192 -1.16 -25.34 -8.53
C SER A 192 -1.08 -25.20 -10.05
N VAL A 193 -2.22 -24.89 -10.67
CA VAL A 193 -2.31 -24.53 -12.10
C VAL A 193 -1.47 -23.29 -12.45
N VAL A 194 -1.31 -22.37 -11.49
CA VAL A 194 -0.48 -21.18 -11.67
C VAL A 194 0.99 -21.57 -11.73
N GLU A 195 1.43 -22.48 -10.87
CA GLU A 195 2.80 -23.01 -10.92
C GLU A 195 3.05 -23.81 -12.20
N GLU A 196 2.07 -24.61 -12.65
CA GLU A 196 2.16 -25.35 -13.92
C GLU A 196 2.37 -24.43 -15.12
N ALA A 197 1.68 -23.28 -15.15
CA ALA A 197 1.85 -22.28 -16.19
C ALA A 197 3.28 -21.70 -16.23
N GLN A 198 3.95 -21.56 -15.08
CA GLN A 198 5.34 -21.09 -15.02
C GLN A 198 6.30 -22.07 -15.69
N LEU A 199 6.02 -23.38 -15.60
CA LEU A 199 6.88 -24.43 -16.17
C LEU A 199 6.87 -24.45 -17.70
N GLN A 200 5.90 -23.80 -18.34
CA GLN A 200 5.85 -23.63 -19.80
C GLN A 200 6.85 -22.57 -20.30
N SER A 201 7.42 -21.77 -19.39
CA SER A 201 8.44 -20.79 -19.73
C SER A 201 9.78 -21.45 -20.05
N ARG A 202 10.49 -20.90 -21.04
CA ARG A 202 11.88 -21.29 -21.34
C ARG A 202 12.84 -20.96 -20.20
N ASN A 203 12.50 -19.95 -19.40
CA ASN A 203 13.29 -19.48 -18.27
C ASN A 203 12.43 -19.44 -17.00
N ILE A 204 12.34 -20.60 -16.34
CA ILE A 204 11.53 -20.81 -15.14
C ILE A 204 12.07 -19.98 -13.97
N ALA A 205 13.41 -19.88 -13.84
CA ALA A 205 14.05 -19.12 -12.77
C ALA A 205 13.66 -17.63 -12.83
N ARG A 206 13.71 -17.02 -14.02
CA ARG A 206 13.24 -15.64 -14.23
C ARG A 206 11.78 -15.46 -13.88
N VAL A 207 10.91 -16.35 -14.35
CA VAL A 207 9.47 -16.25 -14.07
C VAL A 207 9.20 -16.36 -12.56
N ARG A 208 9.88 -17.27 -11.87
CA ARG A 208 9.75 -17.39 -10.41
C ARG A 208 10.27 -16.17 -9.67
N ALA A 209 11.35 -15.56 -10.12
CA ALA A 209 11.83 -14.28 -9.59
C ALA A 209 10.78 -13.16 -9.74
N GLN A 210 10.19 -13.03 -10.93
CA GLN A 210 9.13 -12.05 -11.20
C GLN A 210 7.87 -12.30 -10.35
N VAL A 211 7.46 -13.55 -10.20
CA VAL A 211 6.33 -13.94 -9.34
C VAL A 211 6.61 -13.55 -7.88
N THR A 212 7.79 -13.88 -7.36
CA THR A 212 8.20 -13.52 -5.99
C THR A 212 8.16 -12.00 -5.80
N LEU A 213 8.80 -11.22 -6.68
CA LEU A 213 8.90 -9.76 -6.51
C LEU A 213 7.55 -9.06 -6.71
N THR A 214 6.72 -9.54 -7.64
CA THR A 214 5.35 -9.05 -7.84
C THR A 214 4.49 -9.35 -6.62
N ALA A 215 4.57 -10.55 -6.06
CA ALA A 215 3.85 -10.92 -4.84
C ALA A 215 4.32 -10.07 -3.64
N LEU A 216 5.62 -9.81 -3.51
CA LEU A 216 6.18 -8.95 -2.48
C LEU A 216 5.65 -7.50 -2.60
N ALA A 217 5.63 -6.94 -3.82
CA ALA A 217 5.07 -5.63 -4.10
C ALA A 217 3.55 -5.57 -3.79
N ALA A 218 2.83 -6.65 -4.09
CA ALA A 218 1.39 -6.77 -3.80
C ALA A 218 1.11 -6.82 -2.29
N VAL A 219 1.92 -7.56 -1.53
CA VAL A 219 1.85 -7.60 -0.06
C VAL A 219 2.16 -6.22 0.54
N ALA A 220 3.22 -5.57 0.07
CA ALA A 220 3.57 -4.21 0.50
C ALA A 220 2.42 -3.22 0.23
N SER A 221 1.83 -3.28 -0.96
CA SER A 221 0.68 -2.43 -1.33
C SER A 221 -0.55 -2.73 -0.48
N ARG A 222 -0.83 -4.01 -0.18
CA ARG A 222 -1.93 -4.43 0.69
C ARG A 222 -1.75 -3.88 2.11
N LEU A 223 -0.54 -3.98 2.66
CA LEU A 223 -0.19 -3.44 3.97
C LEU A 223 -0.32 -1.91 4.01
N GLY A 224 0.13 -1.21 2.96
CA GLY A 224 -0.04 0.24 2.84
C GLY A 224 -1.50 0.70 2.90
N GLY A 225 -2.43 -0.14 2.47
CA GLY A 225 -3.87 0.11 2.56
C GLY A 225 -4.50 -0.18 3.94
N LEU A 226 -3.78 -0.79 4.88
CA LEU A 226 -4.33 -1.10 6.22
C LEU A 226 -4.25 0.11 7.16
N LYS A 227 -3.07 0.73 7.24
CA LYS A 227 -2.78 1.88 8.11
C LYS A 227 -1.47 2.54 7.72
N GLU A 228 -1.29 3.77 8.18
CA GLU A 228 -0.02 4.50 8.04
C GLU A 228 1.02 4.08 9.08
N GLY A 229 0.62 3.44 10.19
CA GLY A 229 1.51 3.01 11.28
C GLY A 229 2.45 1.85 10.96
N ARG A 230 3.14 1.35 12.00
CA ARG A 230 4.23 0.36 11.90
C ARG A 230 3.77 -0.97 11.29
N LYS A 231 4.30 -1.27 10.11
CA LYS A 231 4.12 -2.51 9.36
C LYS A 231 5.51 -3.00 8.97
N THR A 232 5.69 -4.32 8.88
CA THR A 232 7.01 -4.88 8.54
C THR A 232 6.83 -6.14 7.71
N ILE A 233 7.59 -6.24 6.61
CA ILE A 233 7.75 -7.49 5.89
C ILE A 233 9.10 -8.12 6.27
N VAL A 234 9.05 -9.33 6.80
CA VAL A 234 10.24 -10.19 6.97
C VAL A 234 10.35 -11.03 5.70
N PHE A 235 11.19 -10.59 4.77
CA PHE A 235 11.46 -11.31 3.51
C PHE A 235 12.50 -12.40 3.74
N VAL A 236 12.09 -13.66 3.59
CA VAL A 236 12.93 -14.83 3.84
C VAL A 236 13.28 -15.49 2.52
N SER A 237 14.49 -15.22 2.03
CA SER A 237 14.97 -15.65 0.72
C SER A 237 16.49 -15.75 0.68
N GLN A 238 17.06 -16.58 -0.21
CA GLN A 238 18.46 -16.44 -0.65
C GLN A 238 18.62 -15.47 -1.83
N GLY A 239 17.50 -14.91 -2.28
CA GLY A 239 17.38 -13.90 -3.32
C GLY A 239 17.23 -14.50 -4.71
N PRO A 240 16.32 -13.99 -5.54
CA PRO A 240 16.47 -14.14 -6.97
C PRO A 240 17.74 -13.38 -7.42
N SER A 241 18.39 -13.83 -8.50
CA SER A 241 19.61 -13.17 -8.99
C SER A 241 19.28 -11.82 -9.62
N THR A 242 19.83 -10.73 -9.07
CA THR A 242 19.50 -9.33 -9.44
C THR A 242 20.56 -8.62 -10.29
N PHE A 243 21.56 -9.33 -10.81
CA PHE A 243 22.66 -8.72 -11.57
C PHE A 243 22.48 -8.90 -13.08
N MET A 244 22.83 -7.87 -13.87
CA MET A 244 22.67 -7.87 -15.35
C MET A 244 23.29 -9.07 -16.07
N MET A 245 24.36 -9.68 -15.52
CA MET A 245 25.01 -10.87 -16.09
C MET A 245 24.40 -12.20 -15.61
N SER A 246 23.27 -12.15 -14.89
CA SER A 246 22.54 -13.33 -14.46
C SER A 246 22.16 -14.18 -15.67
N PRO A 247 22.42 -15.51 -15.68
CA PRO A 247 21.90 -16.41 -16.70
C PRO A 247 20.37 -16.34 -16.85
N ASP A 248 19.69 -15.92 -15.79
CA ASP A 248 18.24 -15.79 -15.73
C ASP A 248 17.74 -14.41 -16.21
N GLY A 249 18.66 -13.53 -16.59
CA GLY A 249 18.43 -12.16 -17.05
C GLY A 249 18.21 -11.16 -15.91
N ASP A 250 17.97 -9.91 -16.29
CA ASP A 250 17.83 -8.79 -15.35
C ASP A 250 16.41 -8.69 -14.77
N ILE A 251 16.32 -8.50 -13.44
CA ILE A 251 15.11 -8.33 -12.62
C ILE A 251 15.23 -7.10 -11.69
N GLU A 252 16.21 -6.21 -11.94
CA GLU A 252 16.43 -5.01 -11.15
C GLU A 252 15.19 -4.11 -11.12
N GLU A 253 14.48 -3.99 -12.24
CA GLU A 253 13.23 -3.22 -12.33
C GLU A 253 12.10 -3.81 -11.48
N ASP A 254 11.98 -5.14 -11.44
CA ASP A 254 11.01 -5.84 -10.59
C ASP A 254 11.32 -5.61 -9.10
N LEU A 255 12.61 -5.67 -8.73
CA LEU A 255 13.07 -5.42 -7.36
C LEU A 255 12.79 -3.96 -6.96
N LYS A 256 13.14 -3.01 -7.84
CA LYS A 256 12.86 -1.59 -7.63
C LYS A 256 11.36 -1.36 -7.44
N THR A 257 10.52 -2.00 -8.24
CA THR A 257 9.06 -1.90 -8.11
C THR A 257 8.57 -2.40 -6.75
N ALA A 258 9.13 -3.50 -6.25
CA ALA A 258 8.80 -4.02 -4.91
C ALA A 258 9.25 -3.07 -3.78
N ILE A 259 10.45 -2.50 -3.89
CA ILE A 259 10.97 -1.51 -2.95
C ILE A 259 10.11 -0.24 -2.98
N ASP A 260 9.76 0.26 -4.16
CA ASP A 260 8.91 1.43 -4.32
C ASP A 260 7.50 1.19 -3.75
N ALA A 261 6.97 -0.02 -3.87
CA ALA A 261 5.72 -0.40 -3.24
C ALA A 261 5.81 -0.41 -1.71
N ALA A 262 6.90 -0.93 -1.14
CA ALA A 262 7.16 -0.90 0.30
C ALA A 262 7.28 0.54 0.83
N ASN A 263 8.07 1.38 0.14
CA ASN A 263 8.23 2.79 0.48
C ASN A 263 6.90 3.56 0.43
N ARG A 264 6.09 3.34 -0.63
CA ARG A 264 4.74 3.95 -0.72
C ARG A 264 3.81 3.46 0.38
N GLY A 265 3.94 2.21 0.80
CA GLY A 265 3.13 1.61 1.86
C GLY A 265 3.59 1.93 3.29
N ASN A 266 4.75 2.59 3.47
CA ASN A 266 5.42 2.74 4.76
C ASN A 266 5.57 1.38 5.47
N VAL A 267 6.27 0.45 4.82
CA VAL A 267 6.48 -0.96 5.24
C VAL A 267 7.97 -1.32 5.28
#